data_AF-A0A8J3CYG8-F1
#
_entry.id   AF-A0A8J3CYG8-F1
#
_cell.length_a   1.000
_cell.length_b   1.000
_cell.length_c   1.000
_cell.angle_alpha   90.00
_cell.angle_beta   90.00
_cell.angle_gamma   90.00
#
_symmetry.space_group_name_H-M   'P 1'
#
loop_
_entity.id
_entity.type
_entity.pdbx_description
1 polymer ?
#
loop_
_entity_poly.entity_id
_entity_poly.type
_entity_poly.pdbx_seq_one_letter_code
_entity_poly.pdbx_strand_id
1 'polypeptide(L)'
;MGKPLITGLFGCSCHGFDSWEECEQAHKQRFKIGDPVEHRCTGKQGYVHNLSEGGFCIVKMGVTPSENIQYHAANLIKKEKVDLEDSYHDLVVKELKWIAANKHKF
;
A
#
# COMPACT_ATOMS: atom_id res chain seq x y z
N MET A 1 8.85 -43.85 1.47
CA MET A 1 7.70 -42.94 1.65
C MET A 1 7.99 -41.67 0.87
N GLY A 2 7.28 -41.42 -0.23
CA GLY A 2 7.45 -40.19 -1.02
C GLY A 2 6.83 -39.02 -0.27
N LYS A 3 7.54 -37.89 -0.17
CA LYS A 3 6.96 -36.66 0.37
C LYS A 3 5.78 -36.23 -0.53
N PRO A 4 4.66 -35.76 0.05
CA PRO A 4 3.57 -35.22 -0.76
C PRO A 4 4.08 -34.01 -1.56
N LEU A 5 3.87 -34.03 -2.88
CA LEU A 5 4.07 -32.85 -3.72
C LEU A 5 2.94 -31.88 -3.39
N ILE A 6 3.24 -30.86 -2.58
CA ILE A 6 2.30 -29.77 -2.33
C ILE A 6 2.37 -28.84 -3.54
N THR A 7 1.41 -28.96 -4.45
CA THR A 7 1.21 -27.99 -5.55
C THR A 7 0.22 -26.93 -5.08
N GLY A 8 0.70 -25.94 -4.33
CA GLY A 8 -0.08 -24.78 -3.92
C GLY A 8 0.12 -23.60 -4.88
N LEU A 9 -0.92 -22.83 -5.16
CA LEU A 9 -0.78 -21.50 -5.75
C LEU A 9 -0.23 -20.57 -4.67
N PHE A 10 0.98 -20.06 -4.85
CA PHE A 10 1.58 -19.06 -3.95
C PHE A 10 1.14 -17.68 -4.41
N GLY A 11 0.22 -17.04 -3.68
CA GLY A 11 -0.42 -15.83 -4.19
C GLY A 11 -1.19 -15.06 -3.14
N CYS A 12 -1.48 -13.80 -3.47
CA CYS A 12 -2.57 -13.06 -2.87
C CYS A 12 -3.84 -13.27 -3.71
N SER A 13 -4.99 -12.81 -3.23
CA SER A 13 -6.23 -12.78 -4.01
C SER A 13 -6.13 -11.99 -5.32
N CYS A 14 -5.07 -11.18 -5.51
CA CYS A 14 -4.90 -10.30 -6.67
C CYS A 14 -3.73 -10.64 -7.62
N HIS A 15 -2.75 -11.44 -7.20
CA HIS A 15 -1.63 -11.87 -8.05
C HIS A 15 -0.95 -13.12 -7.47
N GLY A 16 -0.34 -13.92 -8.35
CA GLY A 16 0.59 -14.98 -7.95
C GLY A 16 2.00 -14.43 -7.71
N PHE A 17 2.79 -15.20 -6.96
CA PHE A 17 4.23 -15.02 -6.79
C PHE A 17 4.97 -16.17 -7.48
N ASP A 18 6.24 -15.93 -7.85
CA ASP A 18 7.03 -16.93 -8.57
C ASP A 18 7.50 -18.06 -7.63
N SER A 19 7.54 -17.80 -6.33
CA SER A 19 7.93 -18.76 -5.29
C SER A 19 7.17 -18.56 -3.98
N TRP A 20 7.18 -19.59 -3.14
CA TRP A 20 6.65 -19.50 -1.78
C TRP A 20 7.42 -18.47 -0.95
N GLU A 21 8.74 -18.44 -1.11
CA GLU A 21 9.64 -17.54 -0.40
C GLU A 21 9.33 -16.07 -0.72
N GLU A 22 9.09 -15.75 -1.98
CA GLU A 22 8.69 -14.40 -2.40
C GLU A 22 7.33 -14.02 -1.81
N CYS A 23 6.35 -14.94 -1.87
CA CYS A 23 5.04 -14.74 -1.28
C CYS A 23 5.16 -14.45 0.23
N GLU A 24 5.93 -15.26 0.95
CA GLU A 24 6.13 -15.12 2.39
C GLU A 24 6.84 -13.80 2.74
N GLN A 25 7.86 -13.41 1.97
CA GLN A 25 8.54 -12.12 2.14
C GLN A 25 7.58 -10.95 1.92
N ALA A 26 6.75 -10.99 0.87
CA ALA A 26 5.78 -9.96 0.58
C ALA A 26 4.72 -9.83 1.69
N HIS A 27 4.29 -10.92 2.31
CA HIS A 27 3.35 -10.89 3.44
C HIS A 27 4.00 -10.44 4.76
N LYS A 28 5.31 -10.66 4.92
CA LYS A 28 6.06 -10.26 6.11
C LYS A 28 6.68 -8.86 6.03
N GLN A 29 6.58 -8.18 4.89
CA GLN A 29 7.10 -6.82 4.77
C GLN A 29 6.44 -5.87 5.77
N ARG A 30 7.19 -4.84 6.15
CA ARG A 30 6.76 -3.83 7.13
C ARG A 30 7.03 -2.45 6.56
N PHE A 31 6.04 -1.57 6.69
CA PHE A 31 6.11 -0.20 6.24
C PHE A 31 6.12 0.77 7.42
N LYS A 32 6.55 2.00 7.14
CA LYS A 32 6.40 3.16 8.03
C LYS A 32 5.54 4.20 7.34
N ILE A 33 4.87 5.05 8.12
CA ILE A 33 4.16 6.21 7.59
C ILE A 33 5.15 7.10 6.82
N GLY A 34 4.76 7.53 5.62
CA GLY A 34 5.56 8.28 4.67
C GLY A 34 6.40 7.43 3.72
N ASP A 35 6.46 6.09 3.88
CA ASP A 35 7.15 5.24 2.91
C ASP A 35 6.51 5.38 1.52
N PRO A 36 7.31 5.61 0.46
CA PRO A 36 6.81 5.59 -0.91
C PRO A 36 6.58 4.14 -1.35
N VAL A 37 5.40 3.88 -1.91
CA VAL A 37 4.96 2.53 -2.29
C VAL A 37 4.28 2.53 -3.66
N GLU A 38 4.31 1.38 -4.31
CA GLU A 38 3.62 1.09 -5.56
C GLU A 38 2.77 -0.17 -5.41
N HIS A 39 1.54 -0.15 -5.92
CA HIS A 39 0.68 -1.32 -5.96
C HIS A 39 1.10 -2.27 -7.09
N ARG A 40 1.44 -3.52 -6.75
CA ARG A 40 1.99 -4.54 -7.65
C ARG A 40 1.20 -4.73 -8.93
N CYS A 41 -0.13 -4.83 -8.84
CA CYS A 41 -0.96 -5.18 -9.99
C CYS A 41 -1.31 -3.99 -10.88
N THR A 42 -1.34 -2.78 -10.33
CA THR A 42 -1.89 -1.60 -11.04
C THR A 42 -0.84 -0.54 -11.32
N GLY A 43 0.37 -0.65 -10.76
CA GLY A 43 1.43 0.35 -10.85
C GLY A 43 1.08 1.68 -10.16
N LYS A 44 -0.03 1.75 -9.42
CA LYS A 44 -0.47 2.98 -8.75
C LYS A 44 0.46 3.27 -7.58
N GLN A 45 0.95 4.50 -7.50
CA GLN A 45 1.92 4.91 -6.50
C GLN A 45 1.29 5.86 -5.47
N GLY A 46 1.87 5.89 -4.28
CA GLY A 46 1.49 6.80 -3.22
C GLY A 46 2.34 6.61 -1.97
N TYR A 47 1.90 7.22 -0.88
CA TYR A 47 2.62 7.16 0.40
C TYR A 47 1.81 6.42 1.45
N VAL A 48 2.48 5.62 2.28
CA VAL A 48 1.82 5.00 3.43
C VAL A 48 1.36 6.10 4.38
N HIS A 49 0.06 6.24 4.58
CA HIS A 49 -0.54 7.25 5.44
C HIS A 49 -0.91 6.68 6.81
N ASN A 50 -1.37 5.43 6.85
CA ASN A 50 -1.71 4.74 8.09
C ASN A 50 -1.37 3.24 8.02
N LEU A 51 -1.08 2.65 9.17
CA LEU A 51 -0.81 1.23 9.34
C LEU A 51 -2.00 0.60 10.09
N SER A 52 -2.59 -0.43 9.51
CA SER A 52 -3.70 -1.17 10.13
C SER A 52 -3.21 -2.51 10.67
N GLU A 53 -3.92 -3.04 11.64
CA GLU A 53 -3.71 -4.40 12.11
C GLU A 53 -3.96 -5.42 10.98
N GLY A 54 -3.36 -6.60 11.09
CA GLY A 54 -3.54 -7.66 10.09
C GLY A 54 -2.76 -7.44 8.78
N GLY A 55 -1.78 -6.53 8.76
CA GLY A 55 -0.91 -6.35 7.60
C GLY A 55 -1.49 -5.48 6.48
N PHE A 56 -2.48 -4.64 6.79
CA PHE A 56 -3.03 -3.67 5.84
C PHE A 56 -2.42 -2.28 6.04
N CYS A 57 -2.37 -1.51 4.96
CA CYS A 57 -1.86 -0.14 4.95
C CYS A 57 -2.85 0.75 4.19
N ILE A 58 -3.07 1.97 4.68
CA ILE A 58 -3.77 3.00 3.93
C ILE A 58 -2.71 3.78 3.15
N VAL A 59 -2.85 3.82 1.83
CA VAL A 59 -1.96 4.53 0.92
C VAL A 59 -2.66 5.80 0.44
N LYS A 60 -2.02 6.95 0.67
CA LYS A 60 -2.45 8.27 0.22
C LYS A 60 -1.90 8.54 -1.16
N MET A 61 -2.79 8.69 -2.12
CA MET A 61 -2.48 8.95 -3.54
C MET A 61 -2.81 10.39 -3.98
N GLY A 62 -3.54 11.13 -3.13
CA GLY A 62 -4.01 12.47 -3.45
C GLY A 62 -4.40 13.28 -2.21
N VAL A 63 -5.07 14.40 -2.43
CA VAL A 63 -5.37 15.40 -1.39
C VAL A 63 -6.60 15.03 -0.58
N THR A 64 -7.61 14.42 -1.21
CA THR A 64 -8.89 14.13 -0.58
C THR A 64 -8.90 12.77 0.13
N PRO A 65 -9.71 12.60 1.19
CA PRO A 65 -9.82 11.31 1.88
C PRO A 65 -10.30 10.17 0.98
N SER A 66 -11.10 10.46 -0.05
CA SER A 66 -11.57 9.48 -1.04
C SER A 66 -10.46 8.92 -1.94
N GLU A 67 -9.30 9.57 -2.00
CA GLU A 67 -8.13 9.11 -2.74
C GLU A 67 -7.22 8.22 -1.89
N ASN A 68 -7.52 8.06 -0.60
CA ASN A 68 -6.82 7.11 0.26
C ASN A 68 -7.37 5.70 -0.01
N ILE A 69 -6.50 4.74 -0.28
CA ILE A 69 -6.89 3.37 -0.61
C ILE A 69 -6.24 2.40 0.38
N GLN A 70 -7.01 1.45 0.90
CA GLN A 70 -6.49 0.38 1.73
C GLN A 70 -5.95 -0.77 0.87
N TYR A 71 -4.72 -1.17 1.13
CA TYR A 71 -4.08 -2.32 0.49
C TYR A 71 -3.51 -3.27 1.54
N HIS A 72 -3.49 -4.56 1.22
CA HIS A 72 -2.68 -5.51 1.97
C HIS A 72 -1.19 -5.23 1.70
N ALA A 73 -0.32 -5.38 2.70
CA ALA A 73 1.11 -5.09 2.58
C ALA A 73 1.74 -5.88 1.43
N ALA A 74 1.37 -7.15 1.26
CA ALA A 74 1.84 -8.00 0.15
C ALA A 74 1.54 -7.42 -1.23
N ASN A 75 0.51 -6.56 -1.37
CA ASN A 75 0.17 -5.93 -2.65
C ASN A 75 1.04 -4.72 -2.97
N LEU A 76 1.92 -4.32 -2.05
CA LEU A 76 2.75 -3.14 -2.18
C LEU A 76 4.21 -3.53 -2.40
N ILE A 77 4.89 -2.70 -3.19
CA ILE A 77 6.34 -2.69 -3.37
C ILE A 77 6.86 -1.40 -2.74
N LYS A 78 7.84 -1.50 -1.86
CA LYS A 78 8.55 -0.32 -1.35
C LYS A 78 9.39 0.29 -2.47
N LYS A 79 9.26 1.60 -2.66
CA LYS A 79 10.05 2.37 -3.63
C LYS A 79 11.01 3.30 -2.88
N GLU A 80 11.90 3.96 -3.62
CA GLU A 80 12.72 5.05 -3.08
C GLU A 80 11.98 6.40 -3.16
N LYS A 81 11.13 6.54 -4.17
CA LYS A 81 10.28 7.70 -4.44
C LYS A 81 8.99 7.26 -5.13
N VAL A 82 8.02 8.17 -5.19
CA VAL A 82 6.85 8.05 -6.07
C VAL A 82 6.89 9.15 -7.14
N ASP A 83 6.20 8.90 -8.23
CA ASP A 83 5.98 9.77 -9.37
C ASP A 83 4.73 10.63 -9.14
N LEU A 84 4.67 11.25 -7.96
CA LEU A 84 3.69 12.29 -7.63
C LEU A 84 4.41 13.64 -7.60
N GLU A 85 3.73 14.70 -8.05
CA GLU A 85 4.27 16.07 -7.97
C GLU A 85 4.47 16.53 -6.52
N ASP A 86 3.60 16.05 -5.62
CA ASP A 86 3.57 16.42 -4.23
C ASP A 86 4.29 15.39 -3.35
N SER A 87 5.08 15.88 -2.39
CA SER A 87 5.63 15.02 -1.34
C SER A 87 4.51 14.55 -0.38
N TYR A 88 4.82 13.54 0.44
CA TYR A 88 3.90 13.12 1.51
C TYR A 88 3.47 14.29 2.41
N HIS A 89 4.42 15.15 2.79
CA HIS A 89 4.14 16.30 3.63
C HIS A 89 3.19 17.29 2.93
N ASP A 90 3.42 17.55 1.65
CA ASP A 90 2.58 18.46 0.87
C ASP A 90 1.15 17.93 0.76
N LEU A 91 0.97 16.64 0.52
CA LEU A 91 -0.35 16.00 0.48
C LEU A 91 -1.09 16.12 1.81
N VAL A 92 -0.41 15.92 2.94
CA VAL A 92 -1.00 16.06 4.27
C VAL A 92 -1.37 17.53 4.55
N VAL A 93 -0.50 18.48 4.22
CA VAL A 93 -0.79 19.91 4.40
C VAL A 93 -1.98 20.35 3.54
N LYS A 94 -2.04 19.90 2.27
CA LYS A 94 -3.16 20.18 1.36
C LYS A 94 -4.46 19.56 1.86
N GLU A 95 -4.43 18.33 2.36
CA GLU A 95 -5.60 17.66 2.96
C GLU A 95 -6.14 18.46 4.15
N LEU A 96 -5.28 18.88 5.09
CA LEU A 96 -5.70 19.66 6.25
C LEU A 96 -6.34 20.99 5.85
N LYS A 97 -5.79 21.68 4.84
CA LYS A 97 -6.40 22.89 4.28
C LYS A 97 -7.75 22.60 3.65
N TRP A 98 -7.88 21.49 2.93
CA TRP A 98 -9.14 21.07 2.33
C TRP A 98 -10.20 20.76 3.39
N ILE A 99 -9.84 20.04 4.46
CA ILE A 99 -10.73 19.75 5.60
C ILE A 99 -11.18 21.06 6.24
N ALA A 100 -10.25 21.98 6.54
CA ALA A 100 -10.58 23.26 7.15
C ALA A 100 -11.55 24.09 6.28
N ALA A 101 -11.36 24.08 4.96
CA ALA A 101 -12.24 24.76 4.01
C ALA A 101 -13.63 24.11 3.86
N ASN A 102 -13.74 22.80 4.15
CA ASN A 102 -14.98 22.04 4.00
C ASN A 102 -15.59 21.61 5.34
N LYS A 103 -15.17 22.20 6.47
CA LYS A 103 -15.59 21.85 7.84
C LYS A 103 -17.11 21.88 8.10
N HIS A 104 -17.89 22.54 7.23
CA HIS A 104 -19.35 22.62 7.33
C HIS A 104 -20.09 21.51 6.56
N LYS A 105 -19.36 20.67 5.83
CA LYS A 105 -19.90 19.55 5.04
C LYS A 105 -19.73 18.19 5.74
N PHE A 106 -19.13 18.19 6.93
CA PHE A 106 -18.84 17.02 7.74
C PHE A 106 -19.42 17.21 9.15
#